data_AF-A0A2S9FVW9-F1
#
_entry.id   AF-A0A2S9FVW9-F1
#
_cell.length_a   1.000
_cell.length_b   1.000
_cell.length_c   1.000
_cell.angle_alpha   90.00
_cell.angle_beta   90.00
_cell.angle_gamma   90.00
#
_symmetry.space_group_name_H-M   'P 1'
#
loop_
_entity.id
_entity.type
_entity.pdbx_description
1 polymer ?
#
loop_
_entity_poly.entity_id
_entity_poly.type
_entity_poly.pdbx_seq_one_letter_code
_entity_poly.pdbx_strand_id
1 'polypeptide(L)'
;LGERALICSGAWDAGDGASADHVRVVKSVNHSAVFPRCRAVVYHGGAGTTAAGLRAAAPTFVLWIGAEQPIWAAQVKRLGVGTS
;
A
#
# COMPACT_ATOMS: atom_id res chain seq x y z
N LEU A 1 -10.36 13.82 -8.49
CA LEU A 1 -8.88 13.80 -8.40
C LEU A 1 -8.21 13.28 -9.67
N GLY A 2 -8.86 12.48 -10.54
CA GLY A 2 -8.25 12.06 -11.82
C GLY A 2 -7.07 11.08 -11.67
N GLU A 3 -7.04 10.35 -10.54
CA GLU A 3 -5.92 9.48 -10.17
C GLU A 3 -6.11 8.06 -10.72
N ARG A 4 -4.99 7.34 -10.86
CA ARG A 4 -4.97 5.94 -11.26
C ARG A 4 -4.60 5.07 -10.07
N ALA A 5 -5.14 3.86 -10.03
CA ALA A 5 -4.86 2.88 -8.97
C ALA A 5 -4.18 1.64 -9.53
N LEU A 6 -3.15 1.18 -8.82
CA LEU A 6 -2.53 -0.13 -9.02
C LEU A 6 -2.78 -0.95 -7.76
N ILE A 7 -3.54 -2.04 -7.89
CA ILE A 7 -3.93 -2.90 -6.78
C ILE A 7 -3.13 -4.20 -6.89
N CYS A 8 -2.33 -4.49 -5.86
CA CYS A 8 -1.65 -5.77 -5.69
C CYS A 8 -2.54 -6.69 -4.85
N SER A 9 -3.19 -7.68 -5.47
CA SER A 9 -4.14 -8.56 -4.77
C SER A 9 -3.46 -9.69 -4.01
N GLY A 10 -2.19 -9.99 -4.32
CA GLY A 10 -1.47 -11.12 -3.73
C GLY A 10 -2.17 -12.45 -4.03
N ALA A 11 -2.27 -13.29 -3.01
CA ALA A 11 -2.94 -14.59 -3.10
C ALA A 11 -4.47 -14.48 -3.22
N TRP A 12 -5.05 -13.30 -2.98
CA TRP A 12 -6.49 -13.11 -3.07
C TRP A 12 -6.92 -12.92 -4.52
N ASP A 13 -8.06 -13.51 -4.86
CA ASP A 13 -8.79 -13.19 -6.08
C ASP A 13 -9.63 -11.95 -5.82
N ALA A 14 -9.21 -10.83 -6.41
CA ALA A 14 -9.97 -9.59 -6.35
C ALA A 14 -11.19 -9.59 -7.31
N GLY A 15 -11.50 -10.75 -7.91
CA GLY A 15 -12.43 -10.88 -9.03
C GLY A 15 -11.99 -10.09 -10.27
N ASP A 16 -12.83 -10.06 -11.30
CA ASP A 16 -12.66 -9.20 -12.48
C ASP A 16 -12.95 -7.70 -12.17
N GLY A 17 -12.96 -7.33 -10.89
CA GLY A 17 -13.60 -6.15 -10.31
C GLY A 17 -12.90 -4.81 -10.51
N ALA A 18 -12.02 -4.67 -11.51
CA ALA A 18 -11.49 -3.36 -11.91
C ALA A 18 -11.88 -3.06 -13.35
N SER A 19 -13.18 -2.90 -13.59
CA SER A 19 -13.73 -2.54 -14.91
C SER A 19 -13.56 -1.05 -15.26
N ALA A 20 -12.78 -0.29 -14.49
CA ALA A 20 -12.53 1.12 -14.77
C ALA A 20 -11.14 1.32 -15.39
N ASP A 21 -11.07 2.08 -16.49
CA ASP A 21 -9.85 2.29 -17.29
C ASP A 21 -8.62 2.78 -16.50
N HIS A 22 -8.85 3.39 -15.34
CA HIS A 22 -7.83 3.95 -14.46
C HIS A 22 -7.41 3.04 -13.31
N VAL A 23 -7.94 1.80 -13.23
CA VAL A 23 -7.63 0.82 -12.19
C VAL A 23 -7.01 -0.41 -12.83
N ARG A 24 -5.81 -0.79 -12.37
CA ARG A 24 -5.17 -2.03 -12.77
C ARG A 24 -4.97 -2.93 -11.56
N VAL A 25 -5.48 -4.15 -11.63
CA VAL A 25 -5.27 -5.19 -10.62
C VAL A 25 -4.22 -6.15 -11.13
N VAL A 26 -3.28 -6.52 -10.26
CA VAL A 26 -2.20 -7.46 -10.53
C VAL A 26 -1.96 -8.35 -9.32
N LYS A 27 -1.47 -9.57 -9.57
CA LYS A 27 -1.18 -10.53 -8.49
C LYS A 27 0.03 -10.13 -7.64
N SER A 28 1.05 -9.53 -8.27
CA SER A 28 2.27 -9.12 -7.59
C SER A 28 2.91 -7.95 -8.32
N VAL A 29 3.69 -7.15 -7.58
CA VAL A 29 4.49 -6.03 -8.09
C VAL A 29 5.82 -5.94 -7.37
N ASN A 30 6.81 -5.38 -8.03
CA ASN A 30 8.04 -4.98 -7.37
C ASN A 30 7.83 -3.64 -6.64
N HIS A 31 7.73 -3.68 -5.30
CA HIS A 31 7.52 -2.48 -4.48
C HIS A 31 8.61 -1.43 -4.64
N SER A 32 9.89 -1.80 -4.81
CA SER A 32 10.97 -0.81 -4.95
C SER A 32 10.91 -0.06 -6.28
N ALA A 33 10.36 -0.69 -7.33
CA ALA A 33 10.16 -0.05 -8.62
C ALA A 33 8.86 0.77 -8.69
N VAL A 34 7.83 0.34 -7.95
CA VAL A 34 6.48 0.93 -8.04
C VAL A 34 6.28 2.06 -7.04
N PHE A 35 6.61 1.87 -5.76
CA PHE A 35 6.27 2.82 -4.70
C PHE A 35 6.87 4.23 -4.90
N PRO A 36 8.11 4.40 -5.41
CA PRO A 36 8.63 5.75 -5.70
C PRO A 36 7.85 6.53 -6.77
N ARG A 37 6.97 5.85 -7.52
CA ARG A 37 6.10 6.45 -8.55
C ARG A 37 4.67 6.67 -8.06
N CYS A 38 4.38 6.26 -6.82
CA CYS A 38 3.06 6.40 -6.22
C CYS A 38 2.96 7.73 -5.48
N ARG A 39 1.80 8.38 -5.57
CA ARG A 39 1.49 9.58 -4.78
C ARG A 39 1.16 9.25 -3.32
N ALA A 40 0.71 8.02 -3.07
CA ALA A 40 0.47 7.44 -1.76
C ALA A 40 0.44 5.91 -1.87
N VAL A 41 0.64 5.21 -0.75
CA VAL A 41 0.54 3.76 -0.65
C VAL A 41 -0.40 3.35 0.48
N VAL A 42 -1.29 2.39 0.20
CA VAL A 42 -2.27 1.86 1.15
C VAL A 42 -2.02 0.36 1.28
N TYR A 43 -1.88 -0.15 2.50
CA TYR A 43 -1.64 -1.57 2.75
C TYR A 43 -1.94 -1.94 4.21
N HIS A 44 -2.01 -3.25 4.47
CA HIS A 44 -2.35 -3.83 5.77
C HIS A 44 -1.34 -3.64 6.92
N GLY A 45 -0.18 -3.04 6.70
CA GLY A 45 0.83 -2.82 7.77
C GLY A 45 1.87 -3.91 7.99
N GLY A 46 1.96 -4.93 7.14
CA GLY A 46 3.04 -5.93 7.26
C GLY A 46 4.44 -5.30 7.21
N ALA A 47 5.37 -5.79 8.03
CA ALA A 47 6.69 -5.17 8.26
C ALA A 47 7.46 -4.86 6.96
N GLY A 48 7.50 -5.82 6.02
CA GLY A 48 8.21 -5.67 4.76
C GLY A 48 7.64 -4.57 3.85
N THR A 49 6.30 -4.50 3.75
CA THR A 49 5.63 -3.46 2.96
C THR A 49 5.76 -2.09 3.63
N THR A 50 5.71 -2.03 4.97
CA THR A 50 6.00 -0.80 5.71
C THR A 50 7.39 -0.28 5.43
N ALA A 51 8.41 -1.14 5.54
CA ALA A 51 9.77 -0.74 5.24
C ALA A 51 9.95 -0.28 3.78
N ALA A 52 9.25 -0.92 2.83
CA ALA A 52 9.28 -0.52 1.42
C ALA A 52 8.62 0.86 1.19
N GLY A 53 7.45 1.12 1.80
CA GLY A 53 6.75 2.40 1.70
C GLY A 53 7.57 3.56 2.27
N LEU A 54 8.14 3.36 3.45
CA LEU A 54 8.99 4.36 4.11
C LEU A 54 10.26 4.65 3.29
N ARG A 55 10.93 3.63 2.74
CA ARG A 55 12.11 3.82 1.87
C ARG A 55 11.79 4.59 0.59
N ALA A 56 10.57 4.46 0.06
CA ALA A 56 10.12 5.21 -1.11
C ALA A 56 9.71 6.65 -0.79
N ALA A 57 9.74 7.06 0.48
CA ALA A 57 9.23 8.35 0.96
C ALA A 57 7.78 8.64 0.52
N ALA A 58 6.98 7.58 0.33
CA ALA A 58 5.59 7.71 -0.10
C ALA A 58 4.67 7.93 1.12
N PRO A 59 3.74 8.90 1.07
CA PRO A 59 2.68 9.02 2.06
C PRO A 59 1.98 7.68 2.27
N THR A 60 1.94 7.23 3.52
CA THR A 60 1.61 5.85 3.87
C THR A 60 0.30 5.75 4.65
N PHE A 61 -0.55 4.80 4.29
CA PHE A 61 -1.84 4.54 4.94
C PHE A 61 -1.92 3.07 5.35
N VAL A 62 -1.95 2.83 6.66
CA VAL A 62 -1.91 1.47 7.20
C VAL A 62 -3.30 1.02 7.67
N LEU A 63 -3.95 0.16 6.90
CA LEU A 63 -5.26 -0.44 7.24
C LEU A 63 -5.06 -1.82 7.87
N TRP A 64 -4.68 -1.84 9.14
CA TRP A 64 -4.30 -3.07 9.83
C TRP A 64 -5.51 -3.95 10.19
N ILE A 65 -5.26 -5.26 10.25
CA ILE A 65 -6.24 -6.29 10.65
C ILE A 65 -5.79 -6.97 11.95
N GLY A 66 -4.50 -7.26 12.11
CA GLY A 66 -3.97 -7.94 13.31
C GLY A 66 -2.46 -8.20 13.27
N ALA A 67 -1.98 -9.09 14.15
CA ALA A 67 -0.55 -9.41 14.31
C ALA A 67 0.31 -8.17 14.62
N GLU A 68 1.49 -8.03 14.00
CA GLU A 68 2.41 -6.90 14.22
C GLU A 68 1.99 -5.60 13.51
N GLN A 69 0.94 -5.64 12.69
CA GLN A 69 0.51 -4.51 11.86
C GLN A 69 0.14 -3.25 12.68
N PRO A 70 -0.57 -3.33 13.83
CA PRO A 70 -0.87 -2.15 14.65
C PRO A 70 0.39 -1.47 15.21
N ILE A 71 1.46 -2.23 15.45
CA ILE A 71 2.74 -1.68 15.93
C ILE A 71 3.35 -0.81 14.83
N TRP A 72 3.39 -1.29 13.59
CA TRP A 72 3.91 -0.53 12.46
C TRP A 72 3.04 0.66 12.08
N ALA A 73 1.72 0.51 12.13
CA ALA A 73 0.75 1.60 12.02
C ALA A 73 1.06 2.74 13.00
N ALA A 74 1.25 2.41 14.29
CA ALA A 74 1.59 3.39 15.31
C ALA A 74 2.93 4.09 15.02
N GLN A 75 3.94 3.37 14.49
CA GLN A 75 5.21 3.99 14.09
C GLN A 75 5.03 4.97 12.92
N VAL A 76 4.27 4.60 11.89
CA VAL A 76 3.97 5.48 10.75
C VAL A 76 3.31 6.78 11.24
N LYS A 77 2.28 6.66 12.09
CA LYS A 77 1.59 7.83 12.67
C LYS A 77 2.51 8.68 13.55
N ARG A 78 3.30 8.05 14.42
CA ARG A 78 4.26 8.73 15.31
C ARG A 78 5.31 9.52 14.54
N LEU A 79 5.76 9.00 13.40
CA LEU A 79 6.75 9.67 12.55
C LEU A 79 6.16 10.77 11.66
N GLY A 80 4.83 10.92 11.60
CA GLY A 80 4.17 11.94 10.77
C GLY A 80 4.27 11.68 9.26
N VAL A 81 4.62 10.45 8.86
CA VAL A 81 4.81 10.05 7.45
C VAL A 81 3.57 9.37 6.84
N GLY A 82 2.46 9.40 7.58
CA GLY A 82 1.24 8.71 7.20
C GLY A 82 0.23 8.63 8.33
N THR A 83 -0.81 7.82 8.12
CA THR A 83 -1.84 7.52 9.12
C THR A 83 -2.20 6.03 9.10
N SER A 84 -2.99 5.62 10.10
CA SER A 84 -3.51 4.26 10.27
C SER A 84 -4.91 4.28 10.85
#